data_AF-A0A4P5X5L8-F1
#
_entry.id   AF-A0A4P5X5L8-F1
#
_cell.length_a   1.000
_cell.length_b   1.000
_cell.length_c   1.000
_cell.angle_alpha   90.00
_cell.angle_beta   90.00
_cell.angle_gamma   90.00
#
_symmetry.space_group_name_H-M   'P 1'
#
loop_
_entity.id
_entity.type
_entity.pdbx_description
1 polymer ?
#
loop_
_entity_poly.entity_id
_entity_poly.type
_entity_poly.pdbx_seq_one_letter_code
_entity_poly.pdbx_strand_id
1 'polypeptide(L)'
;MERARFVKWMLGVAGVCAMLMALYVLGGWWRIGVHFAVNQICMGVSAGKIYFALAFSMLFCLRAAWLGWRQRETHAAWNRRGMVVFALVVGVGLVCSLTSLVLYTRAMGLPTGSVNFHWRDGVNSVNSFTHIHTSKAPIAMVVEWLGRGEWHQRFDTGFAYLRVVPRWLAGLIGGAFVGALGLGLWVGPRVACAYADWRERVVVAMVMSLAFAALIKSVVDGGLFAYDAVAGTLAIVLLARADSLARVGEQLRRQWVGPALVVVVWLGVVAIMTPGGTIRQGEEWLERMAMYAMIVLAGVLWARASGRRVRSVVSGAAVCGVMWMSFVVGDFRARVLPLMARAQGEAVVYGAGGTVEIAETNGESRASVYVRLGDNPMRARRVMLATRTGQVTGIYADVVLVQTPAAGVTLSRSDVLWFKRADLVQSETGAGPARLRSQIAFDVARGPVVYSDVALDQIAENNRFVAYFVIDDYLRSVGVREYVFVPYLQFRDEGAASVK
;
A
#
# COMPACT_ATOMS: atom_id res chain seq x y z
N MET A 1 25.96 30.11 12.18
CA MET A 1 26.29 29.26 11.00
C MET A 1 25.47 27.96 10.94
N GLU A 2 25.35 27.19 12.02
CA GLU A 2 24.62 25.89 12.04
C GLU A 2 23.13 25.98 11.68
N ARG A 3 22.45 27.03 12.14
CA ARG A 3 21.03 27.28 11.83
C ARG A 3 20.78 27.46 10.33
N ALA A 4 21.59 28.30 9.68
CA ALA A 4 21.49 28.54 8.25
C ALA A 4 21.71 27.25 7.45
N ARG A 5 22.62 26.37 7.91
CA ARG A 5 22.83 25.05 7.30
C ARG A 5 21.59 24.16 7.44
N PHE A 6 21.02 24.04 8.64
CA PHE A 6 19.79 23.28 8.85
C PHE A 6 18.64 23.78 7.97
N VAL A 7 18.38 25.10 7.96
CA VAL A 7 17.33 25.72 7.14
C VAL A 7 17.56 25.44 5.66
N LYS A 8 18.79 25.62 5.15
CA LYS A 8 19.14 25.31 3.76
C LYS A 8 18.85 23.86 3.40
N TRP A 9 19.21 22.90 4.26
CA TRP A 9 18.95 21.48 4.03
C TRP A 9 17.44 21.17 4.01
N MET A 10 16.67 21.71 4.95
CA MET A 10 15.22 21.50 4.98
C MET A 10 14.51 22.09 3.75
N LEU A 11 14.94 23.26 3.28
CA LEU A 11 14.44 23.83 2.02
C LEU A 11 14.85 22.97 0.81
N GLY A 12 16.08 22.45 0.79
CA GLY A 12 16.55 21.54 -0.25
C GLY A 12 15.73 20.25 -0.32
N VAL A 13 15.47 19.61 0.83
CA VAL A 13 14.63 18.40 0.91
C VAL A 13 13.19 18.71 0.46
N ALA A 14 12.61 19.84 0.89
CA ALA A 14 11.29 20.26 0.44
C ALA A 14 11.24 20.46 -1.08
N GLY A 15 12.29 21.07 -1.66
CA GLY A 15 12.43 21.24 -3.12
C GLY A 15 12.51 19.90 -3.86
N VAL A 16 13.27 18.92 -3.33
CA VAL A 16 13.34 17.57 -3.90
C VAL A 16 11.96 16.89 -3.85
N CYS A 17 11.24 16.98 -2.73
CA CYS A 17 9.88 16.43 -2.64
C CYS A 17 8.93 17.06 -3.67
N ALA A 18 8.99 18.39 -3.86
CA ALA A 18 8.19 19.10 -4.85
C ALA A 18 8.55 18.68 -6.29
N MET A 19 9.84 18.57 -6.60
CA MET A 19 10.34 18.13 -7.90
C MET A 19 9.89 16.69 -8.20
N LEU A 20 10.07 15.75 -7.27
CA LEU A 20 9.63 14.36 -7.44
C LEU A 20 8.12 14.26 -7.62
N MET A 21 7.35 15.06 -6.88
CA MET A 21 5.90 15.13 -7.04
C MET A 21 5.53 15.64 -8.44
N ALA A 22 6.16 16.71 -8.93
CA ALA A 22 5.94 17.25 -10.27
C ALA A 22 6.28 16.22 -11.36
N LEU A 23 7.46 15.58 -11.27
CA LEU A 23 7.89 14.52 -12.20
C LEU A 23 6.91 13.34 -12.21
N TYR A 24 6.35 12.99 -11.04
CA TYR A 24 5.40 11.91 -10.90
C TYR A 24 3.99 12.27 -11.44
N VAL A 25 3.60 13.54 -11.42
CA VAL A 25 2.35 14.05 -12.04
C VAL A 25 2.46 14.13 -13.56
N LEU A 26 3.62 14.57 -14.10
CA LEU A 26 3.83 14.75 -15.55
C LEU A 26 3.70 13.46 -16.38
N GLY A 27 3.67 12.28 -15.75
CA GLY A 27 3.47 11.00 -16.43
C GLY A 27 4.74 10.44 -17.06
N GLY A 28 4.64 9.59 -18.08
CA GLY A 28 5.77 9.10 -18.88
C GLY A 28 6.52 7.86 -18.37
N TRP A 29 7.54 7.42 -19.12
CA TRP A 29 8.30 6.19 -18.85
C TRP A 29 9.19 6.30 -17.59
N TRP A 30 9.71 7.50 -17.30
CA TRP A 30 10.51 7.77 -16.09
C TRP A 30 9.69 7.60 -14.81
N ARG A 31 8.35 7.66 -14.90
CA ARG A 31 7.45 7.37 -13.78
C ARG A 31 7.69 5.99 -13.20
N ILE A 32 8.13 5.00 -13.97
CA ILE A 32 8.47 3.66 -13.46
C ILE A 32 9.65 3.76 -12.49
N GLY A 33 10.73 4.43 -12.90
CA GLY A 33 11.91 4.62 -12.06
C GLY A 33 11.63 5.47 -10.82
N VAL A 34 10.88 6.57 -10.98
CA VAL A 34 10.47 7.43 -9.85
C VAL A 34 9.52 6.68 -8.91
N HIS A 35 8.54 5.94 -9.45
CA HIS A 35 7.63 5.11 -8.67
C HIS A 35 8.43 4.09 -7.87
N PHE A 36 9.32 3.35 -8.51
CA PHE A 36 10.17 2.36 -7.86
C PHE A 36 11.03 3.00 -6.75
N ALA A 37 11.77 4.06 -7.06
CA ALA A 37 12.67 4.71 -6.11
C ALA A 37 11.92 5.29 -4.89
N VAL A 38 10.81 5.99 -5.13
CA VAL A 38 10.00 6.54 -4.02
C VAL A 38 9.28 5.41 -3.29
N ASN A 39 8.86 4.34 -3.98
CA ASN A 39 8.31 3.15 -3.35
C ASN A 39 9.30 2.47 -2.41
N GLN A 40 10.61 2.46 -2.68
CA GLN A 40 11.58 1.93 -1.70
C GLN A 40 11.63 2.76 -0.40
N ILE A 41 11.26 4.04 -0.48
CA ILE A 41 11.28 4.97 0.67
C ILE A 41 9.96 4.95 1.44
N CYS A 42 8.83 4.91 0.72
CA CYS A 42 7.50 4.96 1.30
C CYS A 42 6.79 3.60 1.40
N MET A 43 7.35 2.56 0.78
CA MET A 43 6.88 1.17 0.74
C MET A 43 5.38 1.11 0.46
N GLY A 44 4.97 1.74 -0.63
CA GLY A 44 3.59 1.99 -1.02
C GLY A 44 3.27 1.52 -2.43
N VAL A 45 2.45 0.48 -2.54
CA VAL A 45 1.87 -0.02 -3.80
C VAL A 45 0.92 0.97 -4.49
N SER A 46 0.52 2.06 -3.83
CA SER A 46 -0.43 3.03 -4.37
C SER A 46 0.21 4.38 -4.68
N ALA A 47 -0.15 4.94 -5.83
CA ALA A 47 0.24 6.30 -6.21
C ALA A 47 -0.23 7.34 -5.17
N GLY A 48 -1.42 7.15 -4.59
CA GLY A 48 -1.95 8.02 -3.54
C GLY A 48 -1.05 8.12 -2.31
N LYS A 49 -0.39 7.03 -1.93
CA LYS A 49 0.56 7.02 -0.81
C LYS A 49 1.85 7.79 -1.14
N ILE A 50 2.37 7.65 -2.37
CA ILE A 50 3.51 8.44 -2.86
C ILE A 50 3.20 9.93 -2.81
N TYR A 51 2.04 10.36 -3.36
CA TYR A 51 1.63 11.76 -3.33
C TYR A 51 1.52 12.28 -1.89
N PHE A 52 0.88 11.51 -1.00
CA PHE A 52 0.73 11.90 0.40
C PHE A 52 2.08 12.03 1.11
N ALA A 53 2.98 11.05 0.96
CA ALA A 53 4.29 11.06 1.61
C ALA A 53 5.16 12.23 1.15
N LEU A 54 5.18 12.53 -0.15
CA LEU A 54 5.92 13.65 -0.72
C LEU A 54 5.35 14.99 -0.26
N ALA A 55 4.03 15.18 -0.35
CA ALA A 55 3.38 16.42 0.07
C ALA A 55 3.52 16.67 1.58
N PHE A 56 3.31 15.63 2.41
CA PHE A 56 3.48 15.73 3.85
C PHE A 56 4.94 16.05 4.21
N SER A 57 5.91 15.34 3.61
CA SER A 57 7.34 15.58 3.89
C SER A 57 7.79 16.97 3.46
N MET A 58 7.30 17.47 2.33
CA MET A 58 7.53 18.85 1.90
C MET A 58 7.03 19.86 2.95
N LEU A 59 5.77 19.75 3.37
CA LEU A 59 5.18 20.65 4.37
C LEU A 59 5.89 20.55 5.73
N PHE A 60 6.25 19.33 6.13
CA PHE A 60 7.01 19.06 7.35
C PHE A 60 8.37 19.77 7.32
N CYS A 61 9.12 19.62 6.22
CA CYS A 61 10.43 20.24 6.06
C CYS A 61 10.35 21.78 5.97
N LEU A 62 9.37 22.33 5.25
CA LEU A 62 9.12 23.79 5.24
C LEU A 62 8.83 24.31 6.65
N ARG A 63 8.03 23.57 7.42
CA ARG A 63 7.72 23.92 8.81
C ARG A 63 8.96 23.82 9.71
N ALA A 64 9.77 22.78 9.55
CA ALA A 64 11.03 22.61 10.27
C ALA A 64 12.02 23.75 9.96
N ALA A 65 12.16 24.13 8.69
CA ALA A 65 12.96 25.27 8.24
C ALA A 65 12.50 26.58 8.92
N TRP A 66 11.19 26.83 8.94
CA TRP A 66 10.61 28.02 9.58
C TRP A 66 10.88 28.06 11.09
N LEU A 67 10.74 26.94 11.79
CA LEU A 67 11.05 26.84 13.22
C LEU A 67 12.54 27.03 13.50
N GLY A 68 13.41 26.43 12.69
CA GLY A 68 14.86 26.59 12.77
C GLY A 68 15.32 28.04 12.56
N TRP A 69 14.60 28.80 11.72
CA TRP A 69 14.84 30.22 11.52
C TRP A 69 14.38 31.08 12.70
N ARG A 70 13.18 30.82 13.25
CA ARG A 70 12.53 31.66 14.27
C ARG A 70 13.05 31.58 15.71
N GLN A 71 14.06 30.77 16.00
CA GLN A 71 14.70 30.75 17.33
C GLN A 71 13.81 30.45 18.54
N ARG A 72 12.63 29.88 18.36
CA ARG A 72 11.78 29.58 19.52
C ARG A 72 12.39 28.43 20.31
N GLU A 73 12.66 28.66 21.59
CA GLU A 73 12.84 27.59 22.56
C GLU A 73 11.64 26.65 22.43
N THR A 74 11.90 25.46 21.91
CA THR A 74 10.92 24.38 21.92
C THR A 74 10.78 23.93 23.37
N HIS A 75 9.81 24.49 24.10
CA HIS A 75 9.47 24.03 25.45
C HIS A 75 9.15 22.54 25.42
N ALA A 76 10.04 21.72 26.00
CA ALA A 76 9.93 20.26 25.98
C ALA A 76 8.59 19.75 26.54
N ALA A 77 8.02 20.44 27.53
CA ALA A 77 6.71 20.12 28.12
C ALA A 77 5.53 20.28 27.13
N TRP A 78 5.56 21.32 26.29
CA TRP A 78 4.54 21.55 25.27
C TRP A 78 4.60 20.49 24.15
N ASN A 79 5.81 20.06 23.78
CA ASN A 79 5.99 18.98 22.82
C ASN A 79 5.46 17.64 23.34
N ARG A 80 5.66 17.31 24.62
CA ARG A 80 5.15 16.06 25.21
C ARG A 80 3.62 16.01 25.22
N ARG A 81 2.94 17.09 25.65
CA ARG A 81 1.47 17.17 25.60
C ARG A 81 0.96 17.04 24.16
N GLY A 82 1.59 17.74 23.22
CA GLY A 82 1.25 17.63 21.80
C GLY A 82 1.37 16.21 21.25
N MET A 83 2.44 15.48 21.62
CA MET A 83 2.62 14.07 21.24
C MET A 83 1.56 13.15 21.82
N VAL A 84 1.13 13.37 23.07
CA VAL A 84 0.04 12.61 23.69
C VAL A 84 -1.27 12.86 22.96
N VAL A 85 -1.61 14.12 22.67
CA VAL A 85 -2.82 14.46 21.91
C VAL A 85 -2.76 13.87 20.50
N PHE A 86 -1.61 13.94 19.82
CA PHE A 86 -1.40 13.29 18.53
C PHE A 86 -1.66 11.77 18.61
N ALA A 87 -1.08 11.09 19.60
CA ALA A 87 -1.25 9.66 19.80
C ALA A 87 -2.71 9.28 20.07
N LEU A 88 -3.44 10.08 20.86
CA LEU A 88 -4.87 9.88 21.11
C LEU A 88 -5.70 10.04 19.83
N VAL A 89 -5.46 11.11 19.07
CA VAL A 89 -6.18 11.37 17.82
C VAL A 89 -5.94 10.26 16.79
N VAL A 90 -4.67 9.86 16.60
CA VAL A 90 -4.34 8.72 15.72
C VAL A 90 -4.95 7.42 16.24
N GLY A 91 -4.86 7.16 17.54
CA GLY A 91 -5.42 5.96 18.16
C GLY A 91 -6.93 5.83 17.93
N VAL A 92 -7.68 6.92 18.13
CA VAL A 92 -9.11 6.99 17.80
C VAL A 92 -9.33 6.68 16.32
N GLY A 93 -8.57 7.30 15.42
CA GLY A 93 -8.67 7.07 13.98
C GLY A 93 -8.43 5.61 13.57
N LEU A 94 -7.38 4.98 14.11
CA LEU A 94 -7.03 3.58 13.82
C LEU A 94 -8.06 2.60 14.39
N VAL A 95 -8.58 2.84 15.59
CA VAL A 95 -9.67 2.04 16.18
C VAL A 95 -10.95 2.19 15.37
N CYS A 96 -11.28 3.40 14.91
CA CYS A 96 -12.43 3.63 14.03
C CYS A 96 -12.28 2.94 12.67
N SER A 97 -11.07 2.95 12.08
CA SER A 97 -10.75 2.23 10.84
C SER A 97 -10.90 0.71 11.00
N LEU A 98 -10.41 0.15 12.11
CA LEU A 98 -10.63 -1.26 12.43
C LEU A 98 -12.12 -1.58 12.61
N THR A 99 -12.84 -0.70 13.31
CA THR A 99 -14.29 -0.83 13.51
C THR A 99 -15.04 -0.80 12.18
N SER A 100 -14.66 0.07 11.25
CA SER A 100 -15.29 0.11 9.92
C SER A 100 -15.02 -1.16 9.11
N LEU A 101 -13.84 -1.78 9.24
CA LEU A 101 -13.58 -3.10 8.67
C LEU A 101 -14.49 -4.17 9.29
N VAL A 102 -14.60 -4.22 10.62
CA VAL A 102 -15.42 -5.23 11.32
C VAL A 102 -16.90 -5.11 10.95
N LEU A 103 -17.43 -3.89 10.88
CA LEU A 103 -18.80 -3.64 10.42
C LEU A 103 -18.98 -4.11 8.98
N TYR A 104 -18.02 -3.80 8.11
CA TYR A 104 -18.04 -4.20 6.71
C TYR A 104 -18.01 -5.72 6.53
N THR A 105 -17.06 -6.42 7.16
CA THR A 105 -16.95 -7.87 7.05
C THR A 105 -18.18 -8.56 7.59
N ARG A 106 -18.74 -8.10 8.72
CA ARG A 106 -19.98 -8.64 9.28
C ARG A 106 -21.18 -8.43 8.35
N ALA A 107 -21.37 -7.22 7.83
CA ALA A 107 -22.50 -6.93 6.94
C ALA A 107 -22.44 -7.73 5.63
N MET A 108 -21.23 -7.99 5.12
CA MET A 108 -21.01 -8.77 3.89
C MET A 108 -20.82 -10.27 4.15
N GLY A 109 -20.90 -10.72 5.41
CA GLY A 109 -20.65 -12.12 5.81
C GLY A 109 -19.25 -12.64 5.51
N LEU A 110 -18.24 -11.76 5.38
CA LEU A 110 -16.89 -12.09 4.91
C LEU A 110 -16.01 -12.71 6.01
N PRO A 111 -15.04 -13.59 5.65
CA PRO A 111 -14.05 -14.08 6.59
C PRO A 111 -13.13 -12.95 7.07
N THR A 112 -12.92 -12.83 8.37
CA THR A 112 -12.15 -11.75 9.03
C THR A 112 -10.66 -11.71 8.68
N GLY A 113 -10.09 -12.82 8.21
CA GLY A 113 -8.67 -12.93 7.80
C GLY A 113 -8.42 -12.98 6.30
N SER A 114 -9.45 -12.85 5.48
CA SER A 114 -9.33 -12.96 4.02
C SER A 114 -9.07 -11.62 3.35
N VAL A 115 -8.25 -11.63 2.29
CA VAL A 115 -8.16 -10.49 1.36
C VAL A 115 -9.44 -10.49 0.53
N ASN A 116 -10.17 -9.38 0.56
CA ASN A 116 -11.40 -9.22 -0.19
C ASN A 116 -11.30 -8.01 -1.14
N PHE A 117 -11.82 -8.18 -2.34
CA PHE A 117 -11.86 -7.17 -3.38
C PHE A 117 -13.31 -6.75 -3.59
N HIS A 118 -13.70 -5.56 -3.12
CA HIS A 118 -15.03 -5.00 -3.39
C HIS A 118 -15.01 -4.35 -4.76
N TRP A 119 -15.78 -4.90 -5.69
CA TRP A 119 -15.99 -4.39 -7.04
C TRP A 119 -17.32 -3.64 -7.13
N ARG A 120 -17.29 -2.47 -7.77
CA ARG A 120 -18.47 -1.69 -8.12
C ARG A 120 -18.23 -0.98 -9.45
N ASP A 121 -19.04 -1.28 -10.45
CA ASP A 121 -19.02 -0.65 -11.78
C ASP A 121 -17.60 -0.66 -12.42
N GLY A 122 -16.89 -1.79 -12.36
CA GLY A 122 -15.55 -1.96 -12.94
C GLY A 122 -14.41 -1.37 -12.10
N VAL A 123 -14.71 -0.86 -10.92
CA VAL A 123 -13.74 -0.32 -9.98
C VAL A 123 -13.64 -1.22 -8.76
N ASN A 124 -12.41 -1.53 -8.33
CA ASN A 124 -12.19 -2.33 -7.14
C ASN A 124 -11.46 -1.62 -6.01
N SER A 125 -11.66 -2.13 -4.80
CA SER A 125 -10.98 -1.69 -3.60
C SER A 125 -10.71 -2.91 -2.72
N VAL A 126 -9.54 -2.95 -2.08
CA VAL A 126 -9.06 -4.14 -1.36
C VAL A 126 -9.18 -3.92 0.13
N ASN A 127 -9.72 -4.88 0.86
CA ASN A 127 -9.57 -4.91 2.31
C ASN A 127 -8.92 -6.20 2.77
N SER A 128 -8.09 -6.05 3.79
CA SER A 128 -7.64 -7.10 4.68
C SER A 128 -7.44 -6.50 6.06
N PHE A 129 -7.20 -7.35 7.05
CA PHE A 129 -6.90 -6.90 8.40
C PHE A 129 -5.67 -5.98 8.49
N THR A 130 -4.73 -6.14 7.55
CA THR A 130 -3.46 -5.41 7.48
C THR A 130 -3.48 -4.30 6.42
N HIS A 131 -4.59 -4.15 5.70
CA HIS A 131 -4.80 -3.17 4.66
C HIS A 131 -6.28 -2.77 4.55
N ILE A 132 -6.68 -1.74 5.29
CA ILE A 132 -8.08 -1.31 5.41
C ILE A 132 -8.38 -0.16 4.45
N HIS A 133 -9.30 -0.38 3.52
CA HIS A 133 -9.86 0.64 2.63
C HIS A 133 -11.27 1.11 3.04
N THR A 134 -11.98 0.41 3.94
CA THR A 134 -13.29 0.88 4.45
C THR A 134 -13.18 2.26 5.10
N SER A 135 -12.01 2.60 5.64
CA SER A 135 -11.67 3.92 6.17
C SER A 135 -11.50 5.02 5.12
N LYS A 136 -11.69 4.74 3.82
CA LYS A 136 -11.81 5.72 2.74
C LYS A 136 -13.22 6.30 2.59
N ALA A 137 -14.20 5.79 3.33
CA ALA A 137 -15.54 6.38 3.41
C ALA A 137 -15.58 7.92 3.62
N PRO A 138 -14.66 8.56 4.39
CA PRO A 138 -14.65 10.01 4.52
C PRO A 138 -14.35 10.73 3.19
N ILE A 139 -13.56 10.11 2.30
CA ILE A 139 -13.27 10.65 0.97
C ILE A 139 -14.57 10.71 0.15
N ALA A 140 -15.36 9.64 0.19
CA ALA A 140 -16.65 9.60 -0.50
C ALA A 140 -17.59 10.71 0.02
N MET A 141 -17.65 10.93 1.33
CA MET A 141 -18.45 12.03 1.91
C MET A 141 -18.00 13.41 1.40
N VAL A 142 -16.68 13.63 1.28
CA VAL A 142 -16.14 14.89 0.71
C VAL A 142 -16.52 15.02 -0.76
N VAL A 143 -16.46 13.94 -1.54
CA VAL A 143 -16.87 13.95 -2.95
C VAL A 143 -18.37 14.24 -3.11
N GLU A 144 -19.23 13.62 -2.30
CA GLU A 144 -20.68 13.92 -2.25
C GLU A 144 -20.91 15.41 -1.93
N TRP A 145 -20.23 15.93 -0.91
CA TRP A 145 -20.35 17.32 -0.49
C TRP A 145 -19.89 18.32 -1.57
N LEU A 146 -18.85 18.00 -2.33
CA LEU A 146 -18.37 18.82 -3.45
C LEU A 146 -19.27 18.75 -4.70
N GLY A 147 -20.32 17.91 -4.71
CA GLY A 147 -21.19 17.71 -5.86
C GLY A 147 -20.48 17.06 -7.05
N ARG A 148 -19.37 16.35 -6.83
CA ARG A 148 -18.52 15.74 -7.88
C ARG A 148 -19.00 14.32 -8.20
N GLY A 149 -20.24 14.21 -8.66
CA GLY A 149 -20.90 12.94 -8.96
C GLY A 149 -20.15 12.07 -9.98
N GLU A 150 -19.39 12.70 -10.87
CA GLU A 150 -18.53 12.03 -11.85
C GLU A 150 -17.34 11.28 -11.20
N TRP A 151 -17.03 11.55 -9.93
CA TRP A 151 -15.99 10.84 -9.19
C TRP A 151 -16.53 9.61 -8.46
N HIS A 152 -17.84 9.37 -8.47
CA HIS A 152 -18.41 8.15 -7.87
C HIS A 152 -17.86 6.87 -8.53
N GLN A 153 -17.52 6.96 -9.81
CA GLN A 153 -16.94 5.88 -10.62
C GLN A 153 -15.41 5.88 -10.61
N ARG A 154 -14.75 6.72 -9.78
CA ARG A 154 -13.29 6.73 -9.70
C ARG A 154 -12.78 5.69 -8.71
N PHE A 155 -11.64 5.11 -9.09
CA PHE A 155 -10.84 4.23 -8.26
C PHE A 155 -10.54 4.87 -6.91
N ASP A 156 -10.79 4.12 -5.83
CA ASP A 156 -10.35 4.44 -4.47
C ASP A 156 -11.09 5.56 -3.70
N THR A 157 -12.30 5.90 -4.12
CA THR A 157 -13.11 6.99 -3.53
C THR A 157 -13.85 6.61 -2.26
N GLY A 158 -13.95 5.32 -1.94
CA GLY A 158 -14.62 4.81 -0.74
C GLY A 158 -16.15 4.70 -0.83
N PHE A 159 -16.76 5.02 -1.98
CA PHE A 159 -18.23 5.00 -2.17
C PHE A 159 -18.87 3.63 -1.94
N ALA A 160 -18.14 2.56 -2.27
CA ALA A 160 -18.57 1.19 -2.01
C ALA A 160 -18.84 0.91 -0.52
N TYR A 161 -18.18 1.68 0.38
CA TYR A 161 -18.25 1.46 1.82
C TYR A 161 -19.30 2.31 2.53
N LEU A 162 -19.78 3.41 1.94
CA LEU A 162 -20.76 4.31 2.58
C LEU A 162 -22.11 3.65 2.88
N ARG A 163 -22.43 2.53 2.22
CA ARG A 163 -23.65 1.75 2.52
C ARG A 163 -23.57 0.99 3.84
N VAL A 164 -22.36 0.71 4.31
CA VAL A 164 -22.12 -0.13 5.49
C VAL A 164 -21.45 0.64 6.61
N VAL A 165 -20.49 1.50 6.29
CA VAL A 165 -19.79 2.35 7.25
C VAL A 165 -20.71 3.53 7.59
N PRO A 166 -21.19 3.65 8.84
CA PRO A 166 -22.04 4.75 9.22
C PRO A 166 -21.35 6.10 9.00
N ARG A 167 -22.10 7.09 8.51
CA ARG A 167 -21.54 8.43 8.21
C ARG A 167 -20.87 9.10 9.41
N TRP A 168 -21.38 8.87 10.63
CA TRP A 168 -20.73 9.39 11.85
C TRP A 168 -19.35 8.77 12.08
N LEU A 169 -19.18 7.46 11.80
CA LEU A 169 -17.91 6.76 11.93
C LEU A 169 -16.92 7.23 10.87
N ALA A 170 -17.38 7.39 9.62
CA ALA A 170 -16.59 8.01 8.56
C ALA A 170 -16.20 9.46 8.94
N GLY A 171 -17.10 10.25 9.51
CA GLY A 171 -16.80 11.59 10.04
C GLY A 171 -15.69 11.57 11.09
N LEU A 172 -15.73 10.62 12.05
CA LEU A 172 -14.68 10.45 13.06
C LEU A 172 -13.32 10.06 12.44
N ILE A 173 -13.30 9.14 11.46
CA ILE A 173 -12.08 8.77 10.75
C ILE A 173 -11.50 9.98 10.01
N GLY A 174 -12.33 10.73 9.28
CA GLY A 174 -11.91 11.93 8.57
C GLY A 174 -11.40 13.03 9.50
N GLY A 175 -12.10 13.29 10.60
CA GLY A 175 -11.69 14.23 11.64
C GLY A 175 -10.38 13.83 12.30
N ALA A 176 -10.21 12.54 12.63
CA ALA A 176 -8.96 12.01 13.18
C ALA A 176 -7.79 12.14 12.20
N PHE A 177 -8.02 11.87 10.90
CA PHE A 177 -7.00 12.03 9.88
C PHE A 177 -6.54 13.49 9.73
N VAL A 178 -7.47 14.44 9.61
CA VAL A 178 -7.15 15.88 9.50
C VAL A 178 -6.52 16.40 10.79
N GLY A 179 -7.02 15.98 11.95
CA GLY A 179 -6.45 16.33 13.26
C GLY A 179 -5.02 15.80 13.40
N ALA A 180 -4.77 14.54 13.03
CA ALA A 180 -3.45 13.93 13.05
C ALA A 180 -2.50 14.61 12.05
N LEU A 181 -2.99 15.01 10.87
CA LEU A 181 -2.22 15.79 9.89
C LEU A 181 -1.75 17.13 10.48
N GLY A 182 -2.68 17.91 11.05
CA GLY A 182 -2.37 19.20 11.67
C GLY A 182 -1.43 19.05 12.87
N LEU A 183 -1.71 18.11 13.77
CA LEU A 183 -0.86 17.82 14.93
C LEU A 183 0.51 17.28 14.53
N GLY A 184 0.60 16.43 13.50
CA GLY A 184 1.87 15.91 12.99
C GLY A 184 2.77 17.00 12.43
N LEU A 185 2.22 17.91 11.62
CA LEU A 185 2.93 19.09 11.12
C LEU A 185 3.26 20.10 12.22
N TRP A 186 2.50 20.10 13.32
CA TRP A 186 2.78 20.96 14.46
C TRP A 186 3.89 20.37 15.35
N VAL A 187 3.74 19.16 15.86
CA VAL A 187 4.62 18.57 16.87
C VAL A 187 5.90 17.98 16.26
N GLY A 188 5.79 17.27 15.13
CA GLY A 188 6.90 16.52 14.55
C GLY A 188 8.13 17.39 14.23
N PRO A 189 7.98 18.52 13.52
CA PRO A 189 9.11 19.42 13.25
C PRO A 189 9.76 19.99 14.52
N ARG A 190 9.00 20.15 15.62
CA ARG A 190 9.56 20.62 16.90
C ARG A 190 10.40 19.57 17.60
N VAL A 191 10.01 18.30 17.50
CA VAL A 191 10.85 17.18 17.98
C VAL A 191 12.18 17.17 17.23
N ALA A 192 12.15 17.26 15.90
CA ALA A 192 13.36 17.35 15.09
C ALA A 192 14.25 18.55 15.47
N CYS A 193 13.66 19.73 15.68
CA CYS A 193 14.41 20.93 16.07
C CYS A 193 14.99 20.89 17.49
N ALA A 194 14.53 19.99 18.36
CA ALA A 194 15.01 19.87 19.74
C ALA A 194 16.39 19.18 19.84
N TYR A 195 16.82 18.47 18.79
CA TYR A 195 18.13 17.82 18.76
C TYR A 195 19.27 18.85 18.72
N ALA A 196 20.34 18.63 19.47
CA ALA A 196 21.40 19.62 19.64
C ALA A 196 22.13 19.94 18.32
N ASP A 197 22.64 18.92 17.63
CA ASP A 197 23.43 19.05 16.39
C ASP A 197 22.52 19.24 15.17
N TRP A 198 22.82 20.24 14.33
CA TRP A 198 22.07 20.51 13.10
C TRP A 198 22.00 19.32 12.13
N ARG A 199 23.03 18.46 12.09
CA ARG A 199 23.05 17.23 11.27
C ARG A 199 22.05 16.22 11.79
N GLU A 200 22.00 16.02 13.11
CA GLU A 200 21.00 15.17 13.74
C GLU A 200 19.59 15.70 13.50
N ARG A 201 19.38 17.02 13.59
CA ARG A 201 18.08 17.65 13.28
C ARG A 201 17.61 17.33 11.85
N VAL A 202 18.50 17.38 10.85
CA VAL A 202 18.17 17.04 9.46
C VAL A 202 17.69 15.59 9.36
N VAL A 203 18.45 14.67 9.94
CA VAL A 203 18.16 13.23 9.85
C VAL A 203 16.88 12.88 10.60
N VAL A 204 16.72 13.38 11.82
CA VAL A 204 15.50 13.19 12.60
C VAL A 204 14.30 13.78 11.87
N ALA A 205 14.43 14.96 11.25
CA ALA A 205 13.35 15.55 10.46
C ALA A 205 12.91 14.65 9.30
N MET A 206 13.86 14.05 8.57
CA MET A 206 13.56 13.14 7.46
C MET A 206 12.89 11.85 7.93
N VAL A 207 13.43 11.20 8.97
CA VAL A 207 12.83 9.97 9.51
C VAL A 207 11.44 10.24 10.09
N MET A 208 11.30 11.34 10.83
CA MET A 208 10.01 11.75 11.40
C MET A 208 8.99 12.09 10.33
N SER A 209 9.36 12.79 9.26
CA SER A 209 8.41 13.12 8.20
C SER A 209 7.84 11.87 7.54
N LEU A 210 8.69 10.88 7.27
CA LEU A 210 8.27 9.58 6.72
C LEU A 210 7.44 8.77 7.71
N ALA A 211 7.85 8.71 8.98
CA ALA A 211 7.16 7.96 10.02
C ALA A 211 5.76 8.53 10.32
N PHE A 212 5.64 9.85 10.42
CA PHE A 212 4.34 10.52 10.57
C PHE A 212 3.47 10.32 9.32
N ALA A 213 4.03 10.44 8.11
CA ALA A 213 3.27 10.19 6.89
C ALA A 213 2.72 8.74 6.85
N ALA A 214 3.54 7.74 7.15
CA ALA A 214 3.12 6.34 7.18
C ALA A 214 1.99 6.09 8.19
N LEU A 215 2.16 6.61 9.42
CA LEU A 215 1.18 6.44 10.49
C LEU A 215 -0.14 7.17 10.21
N ILE A 216 -0.08 8.45 9.81
CA ILE A 216 -1.28 9.26 9.52
C ILE A 216 -2.05 8.66 8.34
N LYS A 217 -1.36 8.22 7.28
CA LYS A 217 -2.02 7.62 6.11
C LYS A 217 -2.81 6.36 6.49
N SER A 218 -2.29 5.58 7.43
CA SER A 218 -2.92 4.34 7.89
C SER A 218 -4.27 4.57 8.59
N VAL A 219 -4.61 5.79 9.01
CA VAL A 219 -5.95 6.13 9.53
C VAL A 219 -7.03 5.96 8.45
N VAL A 220 -6.72 6.32 7.20
CA VAL A 220 -7.69 6.30 6.07
C VAL A 220 -7.42 5.13 5.13
N ASP A 221 -6.17 4.65 5.06
CA ASP A 221 -5.72 3.67 4.07
C ASP A 221 -4.53 2.86 4.62
N GLY A 222 -4.85 1.76 5.30
CA GLY A 222 -3.87 0.87 5.94
C GLY A 222 -4.44 0.13 7.15
N GLY A 223 -4.94 0.87 8.14
CA GLY A 223 -5.46 0.33 9.41
C GLY A 223 -4.39 0.18 10.50
N LEU A 224 -4.84 -0.23 11.68
CA LEU A 224 -4.01 -0.34 12.90
C LEU A 224 -2.83 -1.32 12.75
N PHE A 225 -3.03 -2.41 12.02
CA PHE A 225 -2.06 -3.49 11.88
C PHE A 225 -1.22 -3.40 10.62
N ALA A 226 -1.38 -2.33 9.83
CA ALA A 226 -0.48 -2.07 8.72
C ALA A 226 0.95 -1.93 9.26
N TYR A 227 1.89 -2.58 8.60
CA TYR A 227 3.32 -2.50 8.94
C TYR A 227 3.82 -1.05 8.96
N ASP A 228 3.25 -0.17 8.12
CA ASP A 228 3.37 1.28 8.18
C ASP A 228 3.10 1.90 9.54
N ALA A 229 1.94 1.56 10.13
CA ALA A 229 1.49 2.15 11.37
C ALA A 229 2.43 1.73 12.51
N VAL A 230 2.82 0.45 12.54
CA VAL A 230 3.71 -0.10 13.58
C VAL A 230 5.12 0.49 13.46
N ALA A 231 5.71 0.43 12.26
CA ALA A 231 7.04 0.96 11.98
C ALA A 231 7.11 2.47 12.26
N GLY A 232 6.12 3.22 11.78
CA GLY A 232 6.01 4.66 12.01
C GLY A 232 5.86 5.02 13.48
N THR A 233 5.00 4.29 14.21
CA THR A 233 4.80 4.52 15.67
C THR A 233 6.08 4.29 16.45
N LEU A 234 6.80 3.19 16.19
CA LEU A 234 8.06 2.89 16.87
C LEU A 234 9.10 3.98 16.63
N ALA A 235 9.29 4.40 15.37
CA ALA A 235 10.23 5.48 15.02
C ALA A 235 9.87 6.79 15.73
N ILE A 236 8.59 7.18 15.72
CA ILE A 236 8.10 8.39 16.39
C ILE A 236 8.35 8.33 17.90
N VAL A 237 8.03 7.22 18.55
CA VAL A 237 8.18 7.06 20.01
C VAL A 237 9.66 7.12 20.41
N LEU A 238 10.54 6.44 19.66
CA LEU A 238 11.97 6.42 19.94
C LEU A 238 12.59 7.82 19.75
N LEU A 239 12.29 8.49 18.64
CA LEU A 239 12.84 9.82 18.35
C LEU A 239 12.26 10.91 19.24
N ALA A 240 10.97 10.85 19.58
CA ALA A 240 10.34 11.84 20.46
C ALA A 240 10.79 11.75 21.92
N ARG A 241 11.39 10.63 22.35
CA ARG A 241 11.91 10.41 23.70
C ARG A 241 13.39 10.70 23.85
N ALA A 242 14.08 11.04 22.76
CA ALA A 242 15.51 11.32 22.77
C ALA A 242 15.80 12.79 22.42
N ASP A 243 16.95 13.26 22.86
CA ASP A 243 17.51 14.59 22.59
C ASP A 243 18.75 14.54 21.68
N SER A 244 19.22 13.31 21.39
CA SER A 244 20.38 13.01 20.56
C SER A 244 20.24 11.61 19.98
N LEU A 245 20.88 11.36 18.82
CA LEU A 245 20.88 10.02 18.22
C LEU A 245 21.65 9.01 19.09
N ALA A 246 22.63 9.47 19.87
CA ALA A 246 23.34 8.64 20.83
C ALA A 246 22.40 8.08 21.91
N ARG A 247 21.48 8.91 22.42
CA ARG A 247 20.51 8.52 23.44
C ARG A 247 19.45 7.56 22.90
N VAL A 248 19.08 7.67 21.61
CA VAL A 248 18.25 6.65 20.94
C VAL A 248 18.93 5.27 21.00
N GLY A 249 20.23 5.21 20.69
CA GLY A 249 21.00 3.96 20.78
C GLY A 249 21.09 3.38 22.18
N GLU A 250 21.24 4.23 23.20
CA GLU A 250 21.24 3.84 24.61
C GLU A 250 19.86 3.32 25.05
N GLN A 251 18.77 3.99 24.64
CA GLN A 251 17.40 3.57 24.90
C GLN A 251 17.12 2.21 24.28
N LEU A 252 17.49 2.00 23.01
CA LEU A 252 17.35 0.69 22.35
C LEU A 252 18.12 -0.37 23.13
N ARG A 253 19.36 -0.11 23.53
CA ARG A 253 20.14 -1.08 24.33
C ARG A 253 19.49 -1.44 25.68
N ARG A 254 18.93 -0.45 26.39
CA ARG A 254 18.40 -0.65 27.75
C ARG A 254 16.93 -1.06 27.81
N GLN A 255 16.15 -0.72 26.79
CA GLN A 255 14.69 -0.84 26.78
C GLN A 255 14.17 -1.62 25.56
N TRP A 256 15.02 -2.42 24.89
CA TRP A 256 14.63 -3.19 23.69
C TRP A 256 13.45 -4.14 23.91
N VAL A 257 13.23 -4.60 25.15
CA VAL A 257 12.16 -5.55 25.49
C VAL A 257 10.78 -5.02 25.08
N GLY A 258 10.51 -3.73 25.29
CA GLY A 258 9.22 -3.12 24.94
C GLY A 258 8.95 -3.14 23.42
N PRO A 259 9.82 -2.52 22.59
CA PRO A 259 9.73 -2.60 21.14
C PRO A 259 9.70 -4.03 20.61
N ALA A 260 10.54 -4.94 21.15
CA ALA A 260 10.56 -6.33 20.73
C ALA A 260 9.24 -7.04 21.04
N LEU A 261 8.65 -6.81 22.23
CA LEU A 261 7.35 -7.37 22.58
C LEU A 261 6.25 -6.87 21.65
N VAL A 262 6.23 -5.57 21.32
CA VAL A 262 5.27 -5.00 20.35
C VAL A 262 5.38 -5.70 18.99
N VAL A 263 6.61 -5.93 18.52
CA VAL A 263 6.86 -6.60 17.23
C VAL A 263 6.44 -8.07 17.29
N VAL A 264 6.79 -8.79 18.35
CA VAL A 264 6.42 -10.21 18.52
C VAL A 264 4.91 -10.38 18.58
N VAL A 265 4.21 -9.54 19.36
CA VAL A 265 2.75 -9.55 19.44
C VAL A 265 2.13 -9.20 18.08
N TRP A 266 2.66 -8.18 17.38
CA TRP A 266 2.18 -7.82 16.05
C TRP A 266 2.38 -8.96 15.04
N LEU A 267 3.56 -9.57 15.00
CA LEU A 267 3.84 -10.74 14.15
C LEU A 267 2.91 -11.92 14.47
N GLY A 268 2.66 -12.18 15.75
CA GLY A 268 1.70 -13.19 16.18
C GLY A 268 0.28 -12.92 15.68
N VAL A 269 -0.20 -11.68 15.83
CA VAL A 269 -1.52 -11.25 15.33
C VAL A 269 -1.60 -11.35 13.81
N VAL A 270 -0.61 -10.84 13.08
CA VAL A 270 -0.54 -10.94 11.61
C VAL A 270 -0.52 -12.40 11.17
N ALA A 271 0.23 -13.26 11.88
CA ALA A 271 0.31 -14.68 11.56
C ALA A 271 -0.98 -15.44 11.73
N ILE A 272 -1.73 -15.11 12.78
CA ILE A 272 -3.05 -15.69 13.00
C ILE A 272 -4.07 -15.14 11.99
N MET A 273 -3.99 -13.85 11.67
CA MET A 273 -5.04 -13.15 10.91
C MET A 273 -4.83 -13.13 9.40
N THR A 274 -3.64 -13.48 8.88
CA THR A 274 -3.36 -13.49 7.43
C THR A 274 -2.63 -14.78 7.00
N PRO A 275 -3.37 -15.89 6.78
CA PRO A 275 -2.79 -17.12 6.25
C PRO A 275 -2.06 -16.84 4.92
N GLY A 276 -0.75 -17.11 4.88
CA GLY A 276 0.12 -16.84 3.72
C GLY A 276 0.62 -15.39 3.59
N GLY A 277 0.13 -14.44 4.41
CA GLY A 277 0.55 -13.03 4.41
C GLY A 277 1.77 -12.72 5.29
N THR A 278 2.16 -13.66 6.16
CA THR A 278 3.20 -13.48 7.19
C THR A 278 4.59 -13.20 6.64
N ILE A 279 5.00 -13.97 5.63
CA ILE A 279 6.37 -13.90 5.10
C ILE A 279 6.58 -12.54 4.43
N ARG A 280 5.71 -12.17 3.49
CA ARG A 280 5.78 -10.89 2.78
C ARG A 280 5.64 -9.69 3.71
N GLN A 281 4.73 -9.73 4.69
CA GLN A 281 4.61 -8.62 5.65
C GLN A 281 5.80 -8.54 6.61
N GLY A 282 6.38 -9.68 6.99
CA GLY A 282 7.63 -9.73 7.76
C GLY A 282 8.80 -9.14 6.99
N GLU A 283 8.94 -9.49 5.71
CA GLU A 283 9.93 -8.91 4.79
C GLU A 283 9.75 -7.40 4.65
N GLU A 284 8.53 -6.94 4.35
CA GLU A 284 8.20 -5.52 4.18
C GLU A 284 8.45 -4.73 5.49
N TRP A 285 8.25 -5.35 6.65
CA TRP A 285 8.57 -4.75 7.94
C TRP A 285 10.08 -4.68 8.20
N LEU A 286 10.82 -5.78 7.95
CA LEU A 286 12.28 -5.84 8.11
C LEU A 286 12.97 -4.80 7.23
N GLU A 287 12.51 -4.66 5.99
CA GLU A 287 13.02 -3.66 5.04
C GLU A 287 12.86 -2.24 5.60
N ARG A 288 11.71 -1.90 6.18
CA ARG A 288 11.49 -0.56 6.79
C ARG A 288 12.37 -0.31 7.99
N MET A 289 12.53 -1.30 8.85
CA MET A 289 13.42 -1.18 10.00
C MET A 289 14.86 -1.01 9.55
N ALA A 290 15.29 -1.77 8.54
CA ALA A 290 16.62 -1.62 7.94
C ALA A 290 16.81 -0.23 7.33
N MET A 291 15.82 0.29 6.60
CA MET A 291 15.86 1.64 6.02
C MET A 291 15.92 2.73 7.11
N TYR A 292 15.04 2.70 8.11
CA TYR A 292 15.07 3.68 9.21
C TYR A 292 16.37 3.59 10.00
N ALA A 293 16.84 2.37 10.31
CA ALA A 293 18.13 2.16 10.95
C ALA A 293 19.26 2.73 10.09
N MET A 294 19.22 2.55 8.77
CA MET A 294 20.21 3.11 7.86
C MET A 294 20.24 4.62 7.85
N ILE A 295 19.07 5.26 7.75
CA ILE A 295 18.98 6.72 7.77
C ILE A 295 19.52 7.27 9.09
N VAL A 296 19.16 6.64 10.21
CA VAL A 296 19.66 7.00 11.54
C VAL A 296 21.18 6.78 11.65
N LEU A 297 21.69 5.63 11.20
CA LEU A 297 23.11 5.27 11.26
C LEU A 297 23.96 6.17 10.36
N ALA A 298 23.51 6.46 9.14
CA ALA A 298 24.14 7.43 8.25
C ALA A 298 24.18 8.81 8.90
N GLY A 299 23.11 9.20 9.61
CA GLY A 299 23.08 10.42 10.40
C GLY A 299 24.07 10.46 11.56
N VAL A 300 24.19 9.35 12.30
CA VAL A 300 25.18 9.22 13.38
C VAL A 300 26.61 9.30 12.82
N LEU A 301 26.89 8.64 11.69
CA LEU A 301 28.20 8.70 11.03
C LEU A 301 28.51 10.11 10.53
N TRP A 302 27.51 10.79 9.94
CA TRP A 302 27.66 12.16 9.48
C TRP A 302 27.86 13.15 10.65
N ALA A 303 27.18 12.96 11.77
CA ALA A 303 27.38 13.75 12.99
C ALA A 303 28.75 13.48 13.64
N ARG A 304 29.19 12.21 13.68
CA ARG A 304 30.44 11.76 14.34
C ARG A 304 31.71 11.84 13.50
N ALA A 305 31.65 12.22 12.23
CA ALA A 305 32.81 12.62 11.44
C ALA A 305 33.61 13.81 12.04
N SER A 306 33.18 14.31 13.21
CA SER A 306 33.82 15.31 14.08
C SER A 306 34.72 14.73 15.19
N GLY A 307 34.97 13.41 15.28
CA GLY A 307 36.18 12.88 15.95
C GLY A 307 36.06 11.96 17.17
N ARG A 308 35.13 10.99 17.25
CA ARG A 308 35.22 9.88 18.24
C ARG A 308 34.81 8.50 17.68
N ARG A 309 35.46 7.46 18.23
CA ARG A 309 35.53 6.03 17.83
C ARG A 309 34.33 5.50 17.02
N VAL A 310 34.65 5.05 15.81
CA VAL A 310 33.74 4.84 14.66
C VAL A 310 33.43 3.36 14.35
N ARG A 311 34.15 2.40 14.95
CA ARG A 311 34.11 0.99 14.48
C ARG A 311 32.75 0.30 14.62
N SER A 312 32.04 0.44 15.74
CA SER A 312 30.76 -0.24 15.96
C SER A 312 29.57 0.39 15.22
N VAL A 313 29.67 1.66 14.85
CA VAL A 313 28.63 2.36 14.08
C VAL A 313 28.77 2.05 12.58
N VAL A 314 30.00 1.96 12.08
CA VAL A 314 30.27 1.58 10.68
C VAL A 314 29.83 0.15 10.40
N SER A 315 30.07 -0.80 11.32
CA SER A 315 29.61 -2.18 11.13
C SER A 315 28.08 -2.28 11.11
N GLY A 316 27.37 -1.56 12.00
CA GLY A 316 25.91 -1.50 11.98
C GLY A 316 25.35 -0.88 10.69
N ALA A 317 25.95 0.21 10.21
CA ALA A 317 25.56 0.86 8.95
C ALA A 317 25.84 -0.03 7.73
N ALA A 318 26.97 -0.74 7.73
CA ALA A 318 27.27 -1.69 6.67
C ALA A 318 26.24 -2.83 6.63
N VAL A 319 25.87 -3.41 7.79
CA VAL A 319 24.88 -4.49 7.85
C VAL A 319 23.50 -4.01 7.43
N CYS A 320 22.98 -2.91 8.00
CA CYS A 320 21.67 -2.40 7.63
C CYS A 320 21.63 -1.94 6.16
N GLY A 321 22.75 -1.45 5.64
CA GLY A 321 22.89 -0.97 4.27
C GLY A 321 22.90 -2.12 3.28
N VAL A 322 23.66 -3.17 3.58
CA VAL A 322 23.66 -4.41 2.80
C VAL A 322 22.27 -5.06 2.84
N MET A 323 21.60 -5.12 4.00
CA MET A 323 20.24 -5.63 4.10
C MET A 323 19.27 -4.83 3.24
N TRP A 324 19.22 -3.50 3.38
CA TRP A 324 18.33 -2.65 2.60
C TRP A 324 18.64 -2.73 1.09
N MET A 325 19.91 -2.69 0.70
CA MET A 325 20.32 -2.87 -0.70
C MET A 325 19.92 -4.25 -1.24
N SER A 326 19.96 -5.30 -0.41
CA SER A 326 19.52 -6.64 -0.83
C SER A 326 18.02 -6.67 -1.11
N PHE A 327 17.20 -6.00 -0.28
CA PHE A 327 15.77 -5.83 -0.54
C PHE A 327 15.51 -5.02 -1.81
N VAL A 328 16.17 -3.87 -1.97
CA VAL A 328 16.03 -3.02 -3.17
C VAL A 328 16.43 -3.76 -4.44
N VAL A 329 17.53 -4.52 -4.42
CA VAL A 329 17.97 -5.34 -5.57
C VAL A 329 16.99 -6.47 -5.84
N GLY A 330 16.47 -7.12 -4.78
CA GLY A 330 15.42 -8.13 -4.89
C GLY A 330 14.16 -7.57 -5.54
N ASP A 331 13.64 -6.45 -5.05
CA ASP A 331 12.45 -5.79 -5.57
C ASP A 331 12.68 -5.26 -6.99
N PHE A 332 13.87 -4.74 -7.31
CA PHE A 332 14.23 -4.35 -8.68
C PHE A 332 14.20 -5.55 -9.64
N ARG A 333 14.78 -6.68 -9.23
CA ARG A 333 14.79 -7.92 -10.01
C ARG A 333 13.40 -8.51 -10.20
N ALA A 334 12.55 -8.43 -9.18
CA ALA A 334 11.18 -8.94 -9.24
C ALA A 334 10.21 -8.00 -9.96
N ARG A 335 10.42 -6.67 -9.85
CA ARG A 335 9.44 -5.68 -10.33
C ARG A 335 9.81 -4.92 -11.58
N VAL A 336 11.07 -4.50 -11.70
CA VAL A 336 11.51 -3.61 -12.79
C VAL A 336 12.15 -4.40 -13.91
N LEU A 337 13.09 -5.30 -13.60
CA LEU A 337 13.81 -6.06 -14.60
C LEU A 337 12.89 -6.88 -15.54
N PRO A 338 11.81 -7.53 -15.07
CA PRO A 338 10.91 -8.27 -15.94
C PRO A 338 10.18 -7.38 -16.94
N LEU A 339 9.96 -6.10 -16.59
CA LEU A 339 9.35 -5.10 -17.48
C LEU A 339 10.33 -4.55 -18.53
N MET A 340 11.63 -4.56 -18.23
CA MET A 340 12.68 -4.13 -19.16
C MET A 340 13.04 -5.21 -20.19
N ALA A 341 12.73 -6.48 -19.90
CA ALA A 341 12.92 -7.58 -20.83
C ALA A 341 12.12 -7.36 -22.13
N ARG A 342 12.56 -7.97 -23.23
CA ARG A 342 11.81 -7.95 -24.49
C ARG A 342 10.56 -8.83 -24.39
N ALA A 343 9.45 -8.32 -24.88
CA ALA A 343 8.26 -9.12 -25.11
C ALA A 343 8.49 -10.06 -26.30
N GLN A 344 8.05 -11.31 -26.20
CA GLN A 344 8.21 -12.31 -27.25
C GLN A 344 6.84 -12.70 -27.82
N GLY A 345 6.69 -12.58 -29.13
CA GLY A 345 5.49 -12.95 -29.85
C GLY A 345 4.39 -11.91 -29.74
N GLU A 346 3.42 -12.18 -28.89
CA GLU A 346 2.11 -11.53 -28.92
C GLU A 346 1.67 -11.08 -27.52
N ALA A 347 0.88 -10.00 -27.49
CA ALA A 347 0.14 -9.54 -26.34
C ALA A 347 -1.35 -9.76 -26.58
N VAL A 348 -2.07 -10.22 -25.57
CA VAL A 348 -3.52 -10.37 -25.60
C VAL A 348 -4.13 -9.14 -24.95
N VAL A 349 -5.03 -8.47 -25.65
CA VAL A 349 -5.73 -7.27 -25.19
C VAL A 349 -7.20 -7.59 -24.95
N TYR A 350 -7.65 -7.43 -23.71
CA TYR A 350 -9.04 -7.63 -23.30
C TYR A 350 -9.79 -6.30 -23.39
N GLY A 351 -10.73 -6.23 -24.32
CA GLY A 351 -11.65 -5.12 -24.50
C GLY A 351 -12.94 -5.29 -23.69
N ALA A 352 -13.84 -4.32 -23.82
CA ALA A 352 -15.14 -4.40 -23.17
C ALA A 352 -16.02 -5.49 -23.81
N GLY A 353 -16.88 -6.12 -23.01
CA GLY A 353 -17.84 -7.11 -23.50
C GLY A 353 -17.19 -8.42 -23.92
N GLY A 354 -16.05 -8.78 -23.32
CA GLY A 354 -15.32 -10.02 -23.60
C GLY A 354 -14.59 -10.05 -24.95
N THR A 355 -14.42 -8.91 -25.61
CA THR A 355 -13.62 -8.82 -26.85
C THR A 355 -12.15 -9.09 -26.57
N VAL A 356 -11.50 -9.88 -27.43
CA VAL A 356 -10.09 -10.25 -27.31
C VAL A 356 -9.37 -9.93 -28.61
N GLU A 357 -8.32 -9.13 -28.53
CA GLU A 357 -7.43 -8.79 -29.64
C GLU A 357 -6.03 -9.32 -29.39
N ILE A 358 -5.35 -9.74 -30.46
CA ILE A 358 -3.96 -10.18 -30.41
C ILE A 358 -3.11 -9.10 -31.08
N ALA A 359 -2.15 -8.55 -30.33
CA ALA A 359 -1.25 -7.51 -30.81
C ALA A 359 0.20 -8.02 -30.85
N GLU A 360 0.88 -7.83 -31.98
CA GLU A 360 2.30 -8.17 -32.11
C GLU A 360 3.19 -7.27 -31.24
N THR A 361 4.17 -7.85 -30.53
CA THR A 361 5.03 -7.09 -29.62
C THR A 361 6.34 -6.60 -30.24
N ASN A 362 6.68 -7.06 -31.45
CA ASN A 362 7.81 -6.59 -32.28
C ASN A 362 9.17 -6.46 -31.55
N GLY A 363 9.42 -7.31 -30.55
CA GLY A 363 10.65 -7.29 -29.75
C GLY A 363 10.84 -6.04 -28.87
N GLU A 364 9.81 -5.22 -28.69
CA GLU A 364 9.80 -4.09 -27.77
C GLU A 364 10.00 -4.54 -26.31
N SER A 365 10.39 -3.62 -25.43
CA SER A 365 10.37 -3.91 -23.99
C SER A 365 8.93 -4.17 -23.53
N ARG A 366 8.74 -5.10 -22.58
CA ARG A 366 7.40 -5.40 -22.03
C ARG A 366 6.71 -4.14 -21.49
N ALA A 367 7.46 -3.23 -20.84
CA ALA A 367 6.95 -1.94 -20.40
C ALA A 367 6.41 -1.08 -21.55
N SER A 368 7.15 -1.02 -22.67
CA SER A 368 6.72 -0.27 -23.87
C SER A 368 5.44 -0.84 -24.46
N VAL A 369 5.30 -2.17 -24.50
CA VAL A 369 4.09 -2.83 -24.99
C VAL A 369 2.87 -2.42 -24.17
N TYR A 370 2.96 -2.48 -22.83
CA TYR A 370 1.88 -2.01 -21.95
C TYR A 370 1.49 -0.56 -22.22
N VAL A 371 2.47 0.35 -22.28
CA VAL A 371 2.23 1.79 -22.50
C VAL A 371 1.60 2.04 -23.87
N ARG A 372 2.13 1.41 -24.92
CA ARG A 372 1.65 1.54 -26.30
C ARG A 372 0.20 1.07 -26.43
N LEU A 373 -0.16 0.00 -25.74
CA LEU A 373 -1.51 -0.56 -25.69
C LEU A 373 -2.42 0.13 -24.65
N GLY A 374 -1.98 1.26 -24.08
CA GLY A 374 -2.80 2.08 -23.19
C GLY A 374 -3.04 1.46 -21.81
N ASP A 375 -2.08 0.71 -21.28
CA ASP A 375 -2.13 0.12 -19.95
C ASP A 375 -0.93 0.57 -19.08
N ASN A 376 -1.05 0.38 -17.75
CA ASN A 376 0.01 0.71 -16.82
C ASN A 376 0.94 -0.49 -16.61
N PRO A 377 2.24 -0.41 -16.92
CA PRO A 377 3.16 -1.54 -16.79
C PRO A 377 3.32 -2.05 -15.35
N MET A 378 3.05 -1.22 -14.34
CA MET A 378 3.13 -1.61 -12.93
C MET A 378 1.80 -2.18 -12.38
N ARG A 379 0.72 -2.08 -13.15
CA ARG A 379 -0.61 -2.54 -12.76
C ARG A 379 -1.50 -2.73 -13.99
N ALA A 380 -1.11 -3.67 -14.84
CA ALA A 380 -1.83 -3.93 -16.07
C ALA A 380 -3.23 -4.45 -15.75
N ARG A 381 -4.24 -4.02 -16.50
CA ARG A 381 -5.63 -4.45 -16.32
C ARG A 381 -6.17 -5.18 -17.54
N ARG A 382 -5.72 -4.80 -18.74
CA ARG A 382 -6.31 -5.25 -20.00
C ARG A 382 -5.31 -5.94 -20.90
N VAL A 383 -4.02 -5.75 -20.67
CA VAL A 383 -2.99 -6.33 -21.52
C VAL A 383 -2.35 -7.48 -20.77
N MET A 384 -2.33 -8.66 -21.38
CA MET A 384 -1.55 -9.80 -20.95
C MET A 384 -0.42 -10.04 -21.92
N LEU A 385 0.80 -10.19 -21.40
CA LEU A 385 1.92 -10.62 -22.21
C LEU A 385 2.02 -12.13 -22.13
N ALA A 386 1.87 -12.80 -23.27
CA ALA A 386 1.87 -14.26 -23.31
C ALA A 386 3.22 -14.80 -22.83
N THR A 387 3.20 -15.56 -21.75
CA THR A 387 4.29 -16.45 -21.36
C THR A 387 3.90 -17.83 -21.86
N ARG A 388 4.66 -18.40 -22.83
CA ARG A 388 4.37 -19.71 -23.45
C ARG A 388 3.78 -20.68 -22.44
N THR A 389 2.52 -21.07 -22.56
CA THR A 389 1.97 -22.18 -21.77
C THR A 389 0.81 -22.89 -22.47
N GLY A 390 0.83 -24.21 -22.39
CA GLY A 390 -0.23 -25.13 -22.79
C GLY A 390 -0.97 -25.71 -21.56
N GLN A 391 -1.18 -24.90 -20.52
CA GLN A 391 -1.74 -25.32 -19.23
C GLN A 391 -2.93 -24.43 -18.82
N VAL A 392 -3.98 -25.03 -18.22
CA VAL A 392 -5.09 -24.28 -17.64
C VAL A 392 -4.67 -23.76 -16.27
N THR A 393 -4.94 -22.48 -16.01
CA THR A 393 -4.79 -21.90 -14.67
C THR A 393 -6.09 -21.30 -14.19
N GLY A 394 -6.25 -21.17 -12.88
CA GLY A 394 -7.49 -20.66 -12.32
C GLY A 394 -7.44 -20.26 -10.86
N ILE A 395 -8.58 -19.83 -10.35
CA ILE A 395 -8.79 -19.30 -9.00
C ILE A 395 -10.04 -19.95 -8.42
N TYR A 396 -9.93 -20.50 -7.22
CA TYR A 396 -11.05 -20.76 -6.36
C TYR A 396 -11.35 -19.53 -5.51
N ALA A 397 -12.60 -19.07 -5.56
CA ALA A 397 -13.03 -17.84 -4.90
C ALA A 397 -14.49 -17.90 -4.46
N ASP A 398 -14.80 -17.15 -3.42
CA ASP A 398 -16.19 -16.78 -3.11
C ASP A 398 -16.53 -15.45 -3.82
N VAL A 399 -17.70 -15.41 -4.46
CA VAL A 399 -18.29 -14.18 -5.02
C VAL A 399 -19.54 -13.85 -4.22
N VAL A 400 -19.47 -12.78 -3.43
CA VAL A 400 -20.58 -12.28 -2.61
C VAL A 400 -21.30 -11.19 -3.39
N LEU A 401 -22.55 -11.46 -3.77
CA LEU A 401 -23.36 -10.56 -4.59
C LEU A 401 -24.01 -9.48 -3.70
N VAL A 402 -23.52 -8.24 -3.79
CA VAL A 402 -24.04 -7.11 -3.02
C VAL A 402 -25.35 -6.61 -3.62
N GLN A 403 -25.51 -6.71 -4.93
CA GLN A 403 -26.77 -6.53 -5.64
C GLN A 403 -27.16 -7.85 -6.28
N THR A 404 -28.36 -8.37 -5.94
CA THR A 404 -28.92 -9.53 -6.62
C THR A 404 -29.32 -9.10 -8.03
N PRO A 405 -28.83 -9.77 -9.10
CA PRO A 405 -29.30 -9.44 -10.44
C PRO A 405 -30.81 -9.64 -10.52
N ALA A 406 -31.48 -8.78 -11.29
CA ALA A 406 -32.91 -8.89 -11.55
C ALA A 406 -33.18 -10.17 -12.35
N ALA A 407 -33.51 -11.25 -11.65
CA ALA A 407 -33.85 -12.59 -12.16
C ALA A 407 -32.73 -13.41 -12.83
N GLY A 408 -32.62 -14.68 -12.43
CA GLY A 408 -32.27 -15.80 -13.30
C GLY A 408 -30.91 -15.82 -14.01
N VAL A 409 -29.89 -15.07 -13.57
CA VAL A 409 -28.58 -15.06 -14.24
C VAL A 409 -27.96 -16.45 -14.19
N THR A 410 -27.93 -17.10 -15.35
CA THR A 410 -27.19 -18.34 -15.57
C THR A 410 -25.80 -17.96 -16.03
N LEU A 411 -24.81 -18.18 -15.17
CA LEU A 411 -23.40 -17.95 -15.50
C LEU A 411 -22.96 -19.03 -16.50
N SER A 412 -23.00 -18.73 -17.80
CA SER A 412 -22.50 -19.62 -18.85
C SER A 412 -21.07 -19.25 -19.27
N ARG A 413 -20.37 -20.20 -19.90
CA ARG A 413 -19.02 -20.08 -20.46
C ARG A 413 -18.84 -18.81 -21.31
N SER A 414 -17.69 -18.15 -21.17
CA SER A 414 -17.14 -17.26 -22.21
C SER A 414 -15.95 -17.95 -22.90
N ASP A 415 -15.51 -17.42 -24.04
CA ASP A 415 -14.37 -17.97 -24.80
C ASP A 415 -13.04 -17.95 -24.03
N VAL A 416 -12.96 -17.19 -22.93
CA VAL A 416 -11.74 -16.97 -22.14
C VAL A 416 -11.86 -17.52 -20.71
N LEU A 417 -13.08 -17.63 -20.19
CA LEU A 417 -13.33 -17.90 -18.78
C LEU A 417 -14.36 -19.02 -18.60
N TRP A 418 -13.99 -19.99 -17.78
CA TRP A 418 -14.85 -21.05 -17.28
C TRP A 418 -15.25 -20.76 -15.84
N PHE A 419 -16.52 -20.43 -15.64
CA PHE A 419 -17.09 -20.19 -14.31
C PHE A 419 -17.87 -21.43 -13.87
N LYS A 420 -17.20 -22.41 -13.25
CA LYS A 420 -17.90 -23.57 -12.69
C LYS A 420 -18.49 -23.16 -11.34
N ARG A 421 -19.80 -22.93 -11.33
CA ARG A 421 -20.59 -22.71 -10.12
C ARG A 421 -20.59 -24.02 -9.32
N ALA A 422 -19.96 -24.04 -8.16
CA ALA A 422 -19.96 -25.22 -7.31
C ALA A 422 -21.27 -25.32 -6.55
N ASP A 423 -21.71 -24.27 -5.86
CA ASP A 423 -22.98 -24.26 -5.11
C ASP A 423 -23.45 -22.81 -4.89
N LEU A 424 -24.76 -22.57 -4.90
CA LEU A 424 -25.32 -21.31 -4.36
C LEU A 424 -25.55 -21.53 -2.88
N VAL A 425 -24.58 -21.11 -2.09
CA VAL A 425 -24.67 -21.16 -0.63
C VAL A 425 -25.45 -19.91 -0.22
N GLN A 426 -26.76 -20.04 -0.04
CA GLN A 426 -27.50 -19.04 0.72
C GLN A 426 -26.88 -18.94 2.11
N SER A 427 -26.77 -17.73 2.66
CA SER A 427 -26.31 -17.55 4.04
C SER A 427 -27.17 -18.45 4.93
N GLU A 428 -26.54 -19.30 5.75
CA GLU A 428 -27.22 -20.25 6.66
C GLU A 428 -28.21 -19.55 7.60
N THR A 429 -28.08 -18.23 7.75
CA THR A 429 -28.91 -17.37 8.59
C THR A 429 -30.01 -16.61 7.83
N GLY A 430 -30.08 -16.71 6.49
CA GLY A 430 -31.04 -15.98 5.64
C GLY A 430 -30.86 -14.44 5.62
N ALA A 431 -29.86 -13.90 6.33
CA ALA A 431 -29.75 -12.47 6.65
C ALA A 431 -28.53 -11.77 6.02
N GLY A 432 -27.97 -12.30 4.93
CA GLY A 432 -26.79 -11.73 4.26
C GLY A 432 -26.84 -11.84 2.73
N PRO A 433 -25.93 -11.14 2.02
CA PRO A 433 -25.82 -11.22 0.56
C PRO A 433 -25.56 -12.65 0.09
N ALA A 434 -26.07 -13.01 -1.10
CA ALA A 434 -25.89 -14.34 -1.68
C ALA A 434 -24.40 -14.60 -1.96
N ARG A 435 -23.92 -15.81 -1.66
CA ARG A 435 -22.54 -16.23 -1.89
C ARG A 435 -22.47 -17.35 -2.93
N LEU A 436 -21.59 -17.16 -3.91
CA LEU A 436 -21.27 -18.16 -4.92
C LEU A 436 -19.86 -18.69 -4.69
N ARG A 437 -19.75 -19.95 -4.28
CA ARG A 437 -18.45 -20.63 -4.27
C ARG A 437 -18.12 -21.06 -5.69
N SER A 438 -17.00 -20.57 -6.21
CA SER A 438 -16.73 -20.58 -7.64
C SER A 438 -15.34 -21.14 -7.93
N GLN A 439 -15.27 -22.04 -8.90
CA GLN A 439 -14.02 -22.41 -9.56
C GLN A 439 -13.96 -21.66 -10.89
N ILE A 440 -13.01 -20.73 -11.00
CA ILE A 440 -12.81 -19.90 -12.18
C ILE A 440 -11.55 -20.39 -12.89
N ALA A 441 -11.71 -20.93 -14.09
CA ALA A 441 -10.59 -21.35 -14.93
C ALA A 441 -10.45 -20.42 -16.14
N PHE A 442 -9.23 -20.24 -16.61
CA PHE A 442 -8.92 -19.43 -17.79
C PHE A 442 -8.47 -20.32 -18.95
N ASP A 443 -8.86 -19.94 -20.16
CA ASP A 443 -8.49 -20.64 -21.38
C ASP A 443 -6.96 -20.72 -21.54
N VAL A 444 -6.47 -21.85 -22.05
CA VAL A 444 -5.03 -22.13 -22.18
C VAL A 444 -4.36 -21.21 -23.19
N ALA A 445 -5.04 -20.91 -24.30
CA ALA A 445 -4.46 -20.18 -25.41
C ALA A 445 -4.55 -18.66 -25.21
N ARG A 446 -5.63 -18.20 -24.56
CA ARG A 446 -5.97 -16.76 -24.51
C ARG A 446 -6.28 -16.25 -23.11
N GLY A 447 -6.13 -17.05 -22.07
CA GLY A 447 -6.44 -16.68 -20.70
C GLY A 447 -5.22 -16.22 -19.87
N PRO A 448 -5.43 -15.39 -18.84
CA PRO A 448 -4.38 -14.97 -17.92
C PRO A 448 -3.81 -16.12 -17.11
N VAL A 449 -2.48 -16.22 -17.10
CA VAL A 449 -1.73 -17.15 -16.25
C VAL A 449 -1.66 -16.59 -14.84
N VAL A 450 -2.48 -17.14 -13.94
CA VAL A 450 -2.61 -16.65 -12.54
C VAL A 450 -1.80 -17.43 -11.52
N TYR A 451 -1.32 -18.62 -11.88
CA TYR A 451 -0.53 -19.50 -11.01
C TYR A 451 0.96 -19.44 -11.39
N SER A 452 1.84 -19.47 -10.40
CA SER A 452 3.29 -19.47 -10.59
C SER A 452 3.97 -20.38 -9.57
N ASP A 453 4.79 -21.33 -10.04
CA ASP A 453 5.66 -22.16 -9.19
C ASP A 453 6.89 -21.38 -8.68
N VAL A 454 7.15 -20.21 -9.25
CA VAL A 454 8.26 -19.33 -8.89
C VAL A 454 7.75 -18.09 -8.17
N ALA A 455 8.65 -17.39 -7.47
CA ALA A 455 8.34 -16.13 -6.80
C ALA A 455 7.60 -15.17 -7.76
N LEU A 456 6.52 -14.57 -7.26
CA LEU A 456 5.67 -13.66 -8.03
C LEU A 456 6.49 -12.44 -8.48
N ASP A 457 6.76 -12.37 -9.78
CA ASP A 457 7.32 -11.20 -10.43
C ASP A 457 6.21 -10.23 -10.90
N GLN A 458 6.59 -9.07 -11.44
CA GLN A 458 5.63 -8.08 -11.90
C GLN A 458 4.76 -8.53 -13.09
N ILE A 459 5.23 -9.48 -13.90
CA ILE A 459 4.43 -10.03 -15.00
C ILE A 459 3.34 -10.95 -14.44
N ALA A 460 3.69 -11.81 -13.48
CA ALA A 460 2.73 -12.65 -12.79
C ALA A 460 1.68 -11.81 -12.03
N GLU A 461 2.10 -10.74 -11.34
CA GLU A 461 1.17 -9.82 -10.66
C GLU A 461 0.26 -9.09 -11.67
N ASN A 462 0.79 -8.66 -12.81
CA ASN A 462 0.00 -8.06 -13.89
C ASN A 462 -1.03 -9.06 -14.45
N ASN A 463 -0.64 -10.31 -14.71
CA ASN A 463 -1.57 -11.34 -15.17
C ASN A 463 -2.68 -11.59 -14.15
N ARG A 464 -2.37 -11.51 -12.85
CA ARG A 464 -3.38 -11.60 -11.79
C ARG A 464 -4.37 -10.43 -11.81
N PHE A 465 -3.90 -9.21 -12.04
CA PHE A 465 -4.79 -8.05 -12.22
C PHE A 465 -5.65 -8.16 -13.49
N VAL A 466 -5.08 -8.68 -14.58
CA VAL A 466 -5.82 -8.95 -15.83
C VAL A 466 -6.88 -10.03 -15.60
N ALA A 467 -6.57 -11.09 -14.87
CA ALA A 467 -7.56 -12.10 -14.46
C ALA A 467 -8.73 -11.49 -13.69
N TYR A 468 -8.45 -10.58 -12.75
CA TYR A 468 -9.52 -9.89 -12.03
C TYR A 468 -10.34 -8.98 -12.93
N PHE A 469 -9.73 -8.33 -13.92
CA PHE A 469 -10.45 -7.55 -14.93
C PHE A 469 -11.34 -8.43 -15.81
N VAL A 470 -10.85 -9.57 -16.28
CA VAL A 470 -11.64 -10.53 -17.09
C VAL A 470 -12.83 -11.06 -16.28
N ILE A 471 -12.62 -11.38 -15.00
CA ILE A 471 -13.70 -11.79 -14.09
C ILE A 471 -14.74 -10.66 -13.93
N ASP A 472 -14.30 -9.43 -13.70
CA ASP A 472 -15.19 -8.27 -13.57
C ASP A 472 -15.98 -7.98 -14.86
N ASP A 473 -15.33 -8.02 -16.02
CA ASP A 473 -16.01 -7.79 -17.29
C ASP A 473 -17.05 -8.87 -17.58
N TYR A 474 -16.73 -10.13 -17.28
CA TYR A 474 -17.69 -11.24 -17.35
C TYR A 474 -18.88 -11.05 -16.39
N LEU A 475 -18.63 -10.71 -15.13
CA LEU A 475 -19.70 -10.48 -14.15
C LEU A 475 -20.59 -9.28 -14.56
N ARG A 476 -20.00 -8.22 -15.10
CA ARG A 476 -20.74 -7.06 -15.60
C ARG A 476 -21.59 -7.41 -16.83
N SER A 477 -21.10 -8.26 -17.74
CA SER A 477 -21.84 -8.64 -18.95
C SER A 477 -23.11 -9.44 -18.63
N VAL A 478 -23.13 -10.14 -17.49
CA VAL A 478 -24.30 -10.85 -16.96
C VAL A 478 -25.11 -10.03 -15.93
N GLY A 479 -24.86 -8.72 -15.85
CA GLY A 479 -25.64 -7.78 -15.03
C GLY A 479 -25.21 -7.65 -13.56
N VAL A 480 -24.11 -8.29 -13.13
CA VAL A 480 -23.55 -8.13 -11.78
C VAL A 480 -22.64 -6.90 -11.76
N ARG A 481 -23.14 -5.80 -11.20
CA ARG A 481 -22.40 -4.52 -11.12
C ARG A 481 -21.68 -4.28 -9.80
N GLU A 482 -22.06 -4.98 -8.73
CA GLU A 482 -21.46 -4.82 -7.42
C GLU A 482 -21.36 -6.14 -6.67
N TYR A 483 -20.14 -6.51 -6.29
CA TYR A 483 -19.84 -7.78 -5.63
C TYR A 483 -18.56 -7.68 -4.79
N VAL A 484 -18.37 -8.63 -3.89
CA VAL A 484 -17.11 -8.84 -3.17
C VAL A 484 -16.49 -10.15 -3.65
N PHE A 485 -15.27 -10.07 -4.15
CA PHE A 485 -14.49 -11.21 -4.61
C PHE A 485 -13.48 -11.61 -3.53
N VAL A 486 -13.51 -12.87 -3.10
CA VAL A 486 -12.65 -13.41 -2.04
C VAL A 486 -11.88 -14.61 -2.60
N PRO A 487 -10.70 -14.40 -3.21
CA PRO A 487 -9.87 -15.50 -3.68
C PRO A 487 -9.23 -16.23 -2.51
N TYR A 488 -9.25 -17.56 -2.53
CA TYR A 488 -8.64 -18.36 -1.47
C TYR A 488 -7.63 -19.40 -1.97
N LEU A 489 -7.65 -19.78 -3.25
CA LEU A 489 -6.65 -20.69 -3.83
C LEU A 489 -6.44 -20.42 -5.33
N GLN A 490 -5.19 -20.37 -5.78
CA GLN A 490 -4.84 -20.42 -7.20
C GLN A 490 -4.47 -21.85 -7.57
N PHE A 491 -4.81 -22.30 -8.77
CA PHE A 491 -4.49 -23.65 -9.23
C PHE A 491 -3.94 -23.67 -10.65
N ARG A 492 -3.22 -24.75 -10.94
CA ARG A 492 -2.81 -25.18 -12.27
C ARG A 492 -3.37 -26.59 -12.51
N ASP A 493 -3.96 -26.81 -13.68
CA ASP A 493 -4.38 -28.13 -14.12
C ASP A 493 -3.52 -28.56 -15.32
N GLU A 494 -2.71 -29.60 -15.09
CA GLU A 494 -1.81 -30.18 -16.09
C GLU A 494 -2.51 -31.17 -17.03
N GLY A 495 -3.75 -31.59 -16.71
CA GLY A 495 -4.51 -32.60 -17.45
C GLY A 495 -5.57 -32.05 -18.40
N ALA A 496 -5.84 -30.76 -18.37
CA ALA A 496 -6.91 -30.12 -19.14
C ALA A 496 -6.50 -29.81 -20.60
N ALA A 497 -5.99 -30.80 -21.35
CA ALA A 497 -5.71 -30.65 -22.78
C ALA A 497 -6.98 -30.54 -23.65
N SER A 498 -8.17 -30.72 -23.08
CA SER A 498 -9.44 -30.48 -23.76
C SER A 498 -10.59 -30.36 -22.77
N VAL A 499 -10.71 -29.18 -22.18
CA VAL A 499 -11.99 -28.78 -21.60
C VAL A 499 -12.82 -28.17 -22.73
N LYS A 500 -13.29 -29.04 -23.63
CA LYS A 500 -14.22 -28.70 -24.72
C LYS A 500 -15.64 -28.70 -24.20
#